data_AF-A0A962D1V5-F1
#
_entry.id   AF-A0A962D1V5-F1
#
_cell.length_a   1.000
_cell.length_b   1.000
_cell.length_c   1.000
_cell.angle_alpha   90.00
_cell.angle_beta   90.00
_cell.angle_gamma   90.00
#
_symmetry.space_group_name_H-M   'P 1'
#
loop_
_entity.id
_entity.type
_entity.pdbx_description
1 polymer ?
#
loop_
_entity_poly.entity_id
_entity_poly.type
_entity_poly.pdbx_seq_one_letter_code
_entity_poly.pdbx_strand_id
1 'polypeptide(L)' 'GDMVLYPSSSLHQVTPVTRGQRICAITWIQSAVADEQARALLYDLDCSIRALTPSRPQDDPDINRLIHVYHNLLRRWAQV' A
#
# COMPACT_ATOMS: atom_id res chain seq x y z
N GLY A 1 -5.43 7.63 16.16
CA GLY A 1 -6.61 7.30 15.35
C GLY A 1 -6.12 6.42 14.24
N ASP A 2 -6.87 5.38 13.92
CA ASP A 2 -6.43 4.36 12.98
C ASP A 2 -7.23 4.48 11.68
N MET A 3 -6.72 3.87 10.61
CA MET A 3 -7.33 3.91 9.29
C MET A 3 -7.47 2.50 8.73
N VAL A 4 -8.55 2.27 7.99
CA VAL A 4 -8.74 1.10 7.15
C VAL A 4 -8.75 1.57 5.70
N LEU A 5 -7.92 0.93 4.87
CA LEU A 5 -7.88 1.15 3.42
C LEU A 5 -8.44 -0.08 2.73
N TYR A 6 -9.36 0.12 1.79
CA TYR A 6 -9.97 -0.96 1.00
C TYR A 6 -10.27 -0.47 -0.43
N PRO A 7 -10.37 -1.37 -1.42
CA PRO A 7 -10.73 -1.01 -2.78
C PRO A 7 -12.11 -0.35 -2.84
N SER A 8 -12.24 0.76 -3.55
CA SER A 8 -13.55 1.42 -3.75
C SER A 8 -14.58 0.54 -4.46
N SER A 9 -14.13 -0.52 -5.16
CA SER A 9 -14.95 -1.54 -5.81
C SER A 9 -15.55 -2.55 -4.84
N SER A 10 -15.05 -2.65 -3.60
CA SER A 10 -15.58 -3.58 -2.61
C SER A 10 -16.98 -3.16 -2.14
N LEU A 11 -17.94 -4.08 -2.22
CA LEU A 11 -19.25 -3.89 -1.62
C LEU A 11 -19.10 -3.81 -0.09
N HIS A 12 -19.59 -2.72 0.51
CA HIS A 12 -19.46 -2.49 1.95
C HIS A 12 -20.67 -1.75 2.52
N GLN A 13 -20.93 -1.96 3.81
CA GLN A 13 -21.93 -1.23 4.58
C GLN A 13 -21.45 -1.03 6.02
N VAL A 14 -21.95 0.02 6.67
CA VAL A 14 -21.78 0.24 8.11
C VAL A 14 -23.08 -0.16 8.79
N THR A 15 -23.03 -1.11 9.73
CA THR A 15 -24.21 -1.53 10.50
C THR A 15 -24.71 -0.41 11.40
N PRO A 16 -26.02 -0.38 11.74
CA PRO A 16 -26.57 0.65 12.62
C PRO A 16 -25.84 0.73 13.97
N VAL A 17 -25.60 1.96 14.44
CA VAL A 17 -25.09 2.23 15.79
C VAL A 17 -26.27 2.18 16.76
N THR A 18 -26.32 1.18 17.64
CA THR A 18 -27.46 0.94 18.55
C THR A 18 -27.45 1.83 19.79
N ARG A 19 -26.29 2.42 20.14
CA ARG A 19 -26.15 3.40 21.23
C ARG A 19 -24.91 4.27 21.02
N GLY A 20 -25.01 5.56 21.35
CA GLY A 20 -23.90 6.52 21.19
C GLY A 20 -23.75 7.00 19.74
N GLN A 21 -22.52 7.34 19.34
CA GLN A 21 -22.22 7.85 17.99
C GLN A 21 -20.86 7.33 17.47
N ARG A 22 -20.77 7.10 16.16
CA ARG A 22 -19.51 6.77 15.46
C ARG A 22 -19.13 7.91 14.53
N ILE A 23 -18.23 8.77 15.00
CA ILE A 23 -17.68 9.88 14.19
C ILE A 23 -16.45 9.37 13.45
N CYS A 24 -16.41 9.54 12.13
CA CYS A 24 -15.26 9.16 11.31
C CYS A 24 -15.07 10.14 10.15
N ALA A 25 -13.86 10.21 9.62
CA ALA A 25 -13.56 10.84 8.34
C ALA A 25 -13.54 9.76 7.26
N ILE A 26 -14.19 10.02 6.13
CA ILE A 26 -14.22 9.14 4.96
C ILE A 26 -13.69 9.95 3.78
N THR A 27 -12.78 9.35 3.01
CA THR A 27 -12.19 9.99 1.85
C THR A 27 -11.85 8.96 0.78
N TRP A 28 -11.56 9.45 -0.42
CA TRP A 28 -11.05 8.67 -1.54
C TRP A 28 -9.72 9.23 -1.99
N ILE A 29 -8.87 8.36 -2.52
CA ILE A 29 -7.58 8.73 -3.11
C ILE A 29 -7.41 7.99 -4.42
N GLN A 30 -6.89 8.69 -5.43
CA GLN A 30 -6.47 8.05 -6.67
C GLN A 30 -5.07 7.49 -6.48
N SER A 31 -4.91 6.19 -6.72
CA SER A 31 -3.58 5.58 -6.76
C SER A 31 -2.91 5.88 -8.10
N ALA A 32 -1.59 6.10 -8.08
CA ALA A 32 -0.78 6.13 -9.29
C ALA A 32 -0.78 4.78 -10.02
N VAL A 33 -1.02 3.68 -9.31
CA VAL A 33 -1.13 2.32 -9.88
C VAL A 33 -2.59 1.90 -9.85
N ALA A 34 -3.26 1.95 -11.00
CA ALA A 34 -4.70 1.66 -11.10
C ALA A 34 -5.02 0.19 -10.76
N ASP A 35 -4.25 -0.74 -11.30
CA ASP A 35 -4.45 -2.18 -11.09
C ASP A 35 -4.21 -2.58 -9.63
N GLU A 36 -5.21 -3.24 -9.02
CA GLU A 36 -5.18 -3.61 -7.60
C GLU A 36 -4.11 -4.66 -7.29
N GLN A 37 -3.93 -5.66 -8.17
CA GLN A 37 -2.98 -6.75 -7.95
C GLN A 37 -1.54 -6.24 -8.06
N ALA A 38 -1.26 -5.42 -9.08
CA ALA A 38 0.03 -4.75 -9.23
C ALA A 38 0.38 -3.90 -8.01
N ARG A 39 -0.60 -3.15 -7.47
CA ARG A 39 -0.43 -2.33 -6.27
C ARG A 39 -0.16 -3.17 -5.02
N ALA A 40 -0.86 -4.30 -4.86
CA ALA A 40 -0.60 -5.25 -3.77
C ALA A 40 0.81 -5.86 -3.86
N LEU A 41 1.23 -6.29 -5.05
CA LEU A 41 2.58 -6.84 -5.29
C LEU A 41 3.69 -5.82 -4.97
N LEU A 42 3.51 -4.54 -5.35
CA LEU A 42 4.45 -3.48 -4.98
C LEU A 42 4.51 -3.28 -3.46
N TYR A 43 3.37 -3.31 -2.78
CA TYR A 43 3.30 -3.18 -1.32
C TYR A 43 4.04 -4.33 -0.62
N ASP A 44 3.80 -5.57 -1.02
CA ASP A 44 4.45 -6.74 -0.44
C ASP A 44 5.98 -6.71 -0.67
N LEU A 45 6.42 -6.26 -1.85
CA LEU A 45 7.83 -6.07 -2.15
C LEU A 45 8.47 -4.99 -1.27
N ASP A 46 7.82 -3.83 -1.10
CA ASP A 46 8.32 -2.76 -0.22
C ASP A 46 8.39 -3.22 1.24
N CYS A 47 7.35 -3.89 1.73
CA CYS A 47 7.34 -4.49 3.07
C CYS A 47 8.51 -5.47 3.25
N SER A 48 8.79 -6.30 2.26
CA SER A 48 9.90 -7.25 2.29
C SER A 48 11.26 -6.54 2.32
N ILE A 49 11.46 -5.52 1.47
CA ILE A 49 12.67 -4.69 1.47
C ILE A 49 12.86 -4.07 2.86
N ARG A 50 11.83 -3.40 3.39
CA ARG A 50 11.86 -2.73 4.69
C ARG A 50 12.12 -3.67 5.86
N ALA A 51 11.64 -4.92 5.79
CA ALA A 51 11.89 -5.93 6.81
C ALA A 51 13.34 -6.42 6.78
N LEU A 52 13.95 -6.52 5.60
CA LEU A 52 15.33 -6.99 5.43
C LEU A 52 16.36 -5.90 5.77
N THR A 53 16.11 -4.65 5.38
CA THR A 53 17.06 -3.53 5.48
C THR A 53 17.71 -3.34 6.86
N PRO A 54 17.01 -3.39 8.01
CA PRO A 54 17.62 -3.12 9.31
C PRO A 54 18.74 -4.08 9.71
N SER A 55 18.75 -5.28 9.13
CA SER A 55 19.75 -6.34 9.41
C SER A 55 20.93 -6.33 8.44
N ARG A 56 20.92 -5.44 7.44
CA ARG A 56 21.90 -5.40 6.36
C ARG A 56 22.82 -4.18 6.46
N PRO A 57 24.04 -4.25 5.88
CA PRO A 57 24.87 -3.06 5.68
C PRO A 57 24.13 -1.99 4.89
N GLN A 58 24.47 -0.72 5.15
CA GLN A 58 23.83 0.43 4.50
C GLN A 58 23.92 0.37 2.96
N ASP A 59 25.01 -0.17 2.41
CA ASP A 59 25.25 -0.28 0.98
C ASP A 59 25.08 -1.73 0.46
N ASP A 60 24.20 -2.52 1.08
CA ASP A 60 23.95 -3.90 0.66
C ASP A 60 23.49 -3.93 -0.83
N PRO A 61 24.26 -4.58 -1.73
CA PRO A 61 23.98 -4.56 -3.15
C PRO A 61 22.68 -5.30 -3.51
N ASP A 62 22.26 -6.29 -2.72
CA ASP A 62 21.01 -7.00 -2.93
C ASP A 62 19.80 -6.14 -2.55
N ILE A 63 19.89 -5.39 -1.44
CA ILE A 63 18.84 -4.41 -1.07
C ILE A 63 18.71 -3.34 -2.17
N ASN A 64 19.82 -2.79 -2.65
CA ASN A 64 19.83 -1.82 -3.74
C ASN A 64 19.21 -2.38 -5.03
N ARG A 65 19.50 -3.66 -5.35
CA ARG A 65 18.88 -4.34 -6.49
C ARG A 65 17.37 -4.50 -6.32
N LEU A 66 16.88 -4.86 -5.14
CA LEU A 66 15.44 -4.97 -4.87
C LEU A 66 14.73 -3.60 -4.97
N ILE A 67 15.34 -2.54 -4.45
CA ILE A 67 14.84 -1.16 -4.59
C ILE A 67 14.77 -0.77 -6.07
N HIS A 68 15.78 -1.10 -6.87
CA HIS A 68 15.74 -0.88 -8.33
C HIS A 68 14.60 -1.65 -9.00
N VAL A 69 14.35 -2.91 -8.62
CA VAL A 69 13.23 -3.70 -9.15
C VAL A 69 11.89 -3.03 -8.78
N TYR A 70 11.71 -2.63 -7.52
CA TYR A 70 10.52 -1.92 -7.06
C TYR A 70 10.26 -0.65 -7.91
N HIS A 71 11.27 0.20 -8.10
CA HIS A 71 11.11 1.41 -8.91
C HIS A 71 10.85 1.13 -10.39
N ASN A 72 11.44 0.07 -10.96
CA ASN A 72 11.16 -0.34 -12.34
C ASN A 72 9.70 -0.80 -12.52
N LEU A 73 9.18 -1.59 -11.57
CA LEU A 73 7.80 -2.03 -11.58
C LEU A 73 6.83 -0.85 -11.37
N LEU A 74 7.14 0.04 -10.43
CA LEU A 74 6.36 1.25 -10.20
C LEU A 74 6.27 2.10 -11.47
N ARG A 75 7.39 2.37 -12.15
CA ARG A 75 7.39 3.13 -13.42
C ARG A 75 6.59 2.44 -14.52
N ARG A 76 6.60 1.10 -14.55
CA ARG A 76 5.86 0.32 -15.55
C ARG A 76 4.35 0.39 -15.34
N TRP A 77 3.90 0.41 -14.10
CA TRP A 77 2.47 0.36 -13.76
C TRP A 77 1.86 1.72 -13.41
N ALA A 78 2.69 2.73 -13.14
CA ALA A 78 2.22 4.06 -12.85
C ALA A 78 1.53 4.69 -14.07
N GLN A 79 0.37 5.28 -13.80
CA GLN A 79 -0.35 6.19 -14.69
C GLN A 79 -0.35 7.55 -14.01
N VAL A 80 0.43 8.48 -14.55
CA VAL A 80 0.62 9.84 -14.02
C VAL A 80 -0.08 10.83 -14.93
#